data_AF-A0A2D5FJG4-F1
#
_entry.id   AF-A0A2D5FJG4-F1
#
_cell.length_a   1.000
_cell.length_b   1.000
_cell.length_c   1.000
_cell.angle_alpha   90.00
_cell.angle_beta   90.00
_cell.angle_gamma   90.00
#
_symmetry.space_group_name_H-M   'P 1'
#
loop_
_entity.id
_entity.type
_entity.pdbx_description
1 polymer ?
#
loop_
_entity_poly.entity_id
_entity_poly.type
_entity_poly.pdbx_seq_one_letter_code
_entity_poly.pdbx_strand_id
1 'polypeptide(L)' 'MKRPKRNRIQRAFEKGYQLGLAGRSKENCPFLTGIARVRWLDGWREGRNDWREGLTEALTCYKLSGF' A
#
# COMPACT_ATOMS: atom_id res chain seq x y z
N MET A 1 6.75 23.19 9.68
CA MET A 1 7.00 22.04 8.79
C MET A 1 6.01 22.06 7.63
N LYS A 2 6.41 22.53 6.43
CA LYS A 2 5.63 22.32 5.21
C LYS A 2 5.79 20.84 4.83
N ARG A 3 4.85 19.98 5.23
CA ARG A 3 4.78 18.63 4.64
C ARG A 3 4.40 18.83 3.17
N PRO A 4 5.28 18.52 2.20
CA PRO A 4 4.86 18.51 0.80
C PRO A 4 3.63 17.59 0.69
N LYS A 5 2.63 17.98 -0.09
CA LYS A 5 1.43 17.15 -0.31
C LYS A 5 1.90 15.77 -0.76
N ARG A 6 1.85 14.78 0.13
CA ARG A 6 2.20 13.39 -0.19
C ARG A 6 1.35 13.01 -1.40
N ASN A 7 2.02 12.67 -2.50
CA ASN A 7 1.38 12.55 -3.81
C ASN A 7 0.18 11.60 -3.71
N ARG A 8 -0.96 11.96 -4.31
CA ARG A 8 -2.19 11.14 -4.26
C ARG A 8 -1.93 9.68 -4.67
N ILE A 9 -0.99 9.49 -5.59
CA ILE A 9 -0.53 8.19 -6.08
C ILE A 9 0.24 7.40 -5.00
N GLN A 10 1.14 8.05 -4.27
CA GLN A 10 1.90 7.42 -3.18
C GLN A 10 0.98 7.02 -2.02
N ARG A 11 0.00 7.86 -1.70
CA ARG A 11 -1.03 7.53 -0.70
C ARG A 11 -1.91 6.35 -1.15
N ALA A 12 -2.20 6.25 -2.45
CA ALA A 12 -2.93 5.11 -2.99
C ALA A 12 -2.12 3.81 -2.82
N PHE A 13 -0.83 3.84 -3.13
CA PHE A 13 0.08 2.70 -2.89
C PHE A 13 0.12 2.28 -1.43
N GLU A 14 0.41 3.21 -0.50
CA GLU A 14 0.49 2.94 0.94
C GLU A 14 -0.79 2.29 1.47
N LYS A 15 -1.95 2.80 1.04
CA LYS A 15 -3.25 2.28 1.47
C LYS A 15 -3.52 0.89 0.91
N GLY A 16 -3.09 0.63 -0.32
CA GLY A 16 -3.15 -0.71 -0.91
C GLY A 16 -2.30 -1.70 -0.15
N TYR A 17 -1.05 -1.32 0.15
CA TYR A 17 -0.09 -2.12 0.88
C TYR A 17 -0.56 -2.51 2.28
N GLN A 18 -1.06 -1.56 3.06
CA GLN A 18 -1.66 -1.83 4.38
C GLN A 18 -2.81 -2.84 4.31
N LEU A 19 -3.69 -2.71 3.31
CA LEU A 19 -4.83 -3.64 3.16
C LEU A 19 -4.39 -5.02 2.66
N GLY A 20 -3.35 -5.08 1.83
CA GLY A 20 -2.72 -6.33 1.40
C GLY A 20 -2.11 -7.08 2.59
N LEU A 21 -1.39 -6.35 3.45
CA LEU A 21 -0.82 -6.84 4.70
C LEU A 21 -1.87 -7.30 5.71
N ALA A 22 -3.00 -6.61 5.79
CA ALA A 22 -4.12 -7.00 6.65
C ALA A 22 -4.90 -8.21 6.10
N GLY A 23 -4.47 -8.83 4.99
CA GLY A 23 -5.16 -9.97 4.41
C GLY A 23 -6.52 -9.62 3.77
N ARG A 24 -6.81 -8.34 3.48
CA ARG A 24 -8.07 -7.90 2.85
C ARG A 24 -8.08 -8.19 1.34
N SER A 25 -9.26 -8.28 0.74
CA SER A 25 -9.43 -8.48 -0.72
C SER A 25 -9.06 -7.23 -1.54
N LYS A 26 -8.61 -7.45 -2.79
CA LYS A 26 -8.30 -6.39 -3.77
C LYS A 26 -9.52 -5.54 -4.19
N GLU A 27 -10.72 -6.04 -3.94
CA GLU A 27 -12.00 -5.36 -4.23
C GLU A 27 -12.23 -4.14 -3.33
N ASN A 28 -11.57 -4.08 -2.17
CA ASN A 28 -11.60 -2.91 -1.28
C ASN A 28 -10.90 -1.67 -1.86
N CYS A 29 -10.40 -1.75 -3.09
CA CYS A 29 -9.81 -0.61 -3.80
C CYS A 29 -10.88 0.48 -4.01
N PRO A 30 -10.72 1.68 -3.42
CA PRO A 30 -11.69 2.77 -3.58
C PRO A 30 -11.61 3.44 -4.96
N PHE A 31 -10.65 3.05 -5.80
CA PHE A 31 -10.42 3.62 -7.11
C PHE A 31 -10.97 2.69 -8.19
N LEU A 32 -11.91 3.16 -9.01
CA LEU A 32 -12.44 2.38 -10.14
C LEU A 32 -11.49 2.35 -11.34
N THR A 33 -10.84 3.46 -11.68
CA THR A 33 -9.95 3.57 -12.85
C THR A 33 -8.75 4.51 -12.58
N GLY A 34 -7.75 4.50 -13.45
CA GLY A 34 -6.63 5.45 -13.46
C GLY A 34 -5.37 5.01 -12.69
N ILE A 35 -4.35 5.88 -12.70
CA ILE A 35 -3.00 5.61 -12.16
C ILE A 35 -3.04 5.33 -10.65
N ALA A 36 -3.96 5.98 -9.92
CA ALA A 36 -4.15 5.74 -8.50
C ALA A 36 -4.61 4.30 -8.20
N ARG A 37 -5.48 3.73 -9.05
CA ARG A 37 -5.89 2.32 -8.93
C ARG A 37 -4.72 1.39 -9.18
N VAL A 38 -3.94 1.65 -10.23
CA VAL A 38 -2.76 0.84 -10.57
C VAL A 38 -1.80 0.81 -9.38
N ARG A 39 -1.45 1.98 -8.83
CA ARG A 39 -0.56 2.03 -7.66
C ARG A 39 -1.13 1.45 -6.39
N TRP A 40 -2.43 1.58 -6.16
CA TRP A 40 -3.08 0.88 -5.05
C TRP A 40 -2.98 -0.64 -5.19
N LEU A 41 -3.21 -1.18 -6.40
CA LEU A 41 -3.12 -2.62 -6.66
C LEU A 41 -1.69 -3.15 -6.57
N ASP A 42 -0.69 -2.34 -6.97
CA ASP A 42 0.73 -2.66 -6.80
C ASP A 42 1.09 -2.76 -5.31
N GLY A 43 0.72 -1.75 -4.53
CA GLY A 43 0.92 -1.78 -3.08
C GLY A 43 0.22 -2.98 -2.43
N TRP A 44 -1.04 -3.25 -2.81
CA TRP A 44 -1.78 -4.39 -2.28
C TRP A 44 -1.11 -5.73 -2.59
N ARG A 45 -0.54 -5.91 -3.79
CA ARG A 45 0.21 -7.12 -4.15
C ARG A 45 1.45 -7.29 -3.29
N GLU A 46 2.23 -6.23 -3.10
CA GLU A 46 3.40 -6.26 -2.21
C GLU A 46 3.01 -6.59 -0.77
N GLY A 47 1.99 -5.92 -0.22
CA GLY A 47 1.52 -6.18 1.14
C GLY A 47 0.97 -7.60 1.29
N ARG A 48 0.34 -8.15 0.25
CA ARG A 48 -0.17 -9.53 0.26
C ARG A 48 0.95 -10.56 0.20
N ASN A 49 2.03 -10.27 -0.53
CA ASN A 49 3.21 -11.12 -0.54
C ASN A 49 3.88 -11.11 0.82
N ASP A 50 4.07 -9.92 1.40
CA ASP A 50 4.64 -9.74 2.73
C ASP A 50 3.79 -10.44 3.80
N TRP A 51 2.45 -10.38 3.70
CA TRP A 51 1.55 -11.14 4.57
C TRP A 51 1.73 -12.65 4.44
N ARG A 52 1.94 -13.17 3.23
CA ARG A 52 2.22 -14.60 2.99
C ARG A 52 3.56 -15.03 3.57
N GLU A 53 4.55 -14.14 3.54
CA GLU A 53 5.88 -14.35 4.13
C GLU A 53 5.90 -14.17 5.66
N GLY A 54 4.77 -13.77 6.27
CA GLY A 54 4.64 -13.61 7.72
C GLY A 54 5.20 -12.29 8.25
N LEU A 55 5.48 -11.30 7.38
CA LEU A 55 5.89 -9.96 7.79
C LEU A 55 4.72 -9.24 8.48
N THR A 56 4.97 -8.74 9.68
CA THR A 56 4.02 -7.96 10.48
C THR A 56 4.14 -6.45 10.24
N GLU A 57 3.11 -5.69 10.58
CA GLU A 57 3.07 -4.21 10.43
C GLU A 57 4.31 -3.50 11.02
N ALA A 58 4.90 -4.02 12.09
CA ALA A 58 6.11 -3.44 12.70
C ALA A 58 7.35 -3.49 11.78
N LEU A 59 7.54 -4.59 11.04
CA LEU A 59 8.68 -4.77 10.13
C LEU A 59 8.50 -4.03 8.80
N THR A 60 7.25 -3.80 8.41
CA THR A 60 6.91 -3.19 7.12
C THR A 60 7.03 -1.67 7.15
N CYS A 61 6.91 -1.06 8.34
CA CYS A 61 7.29 0.34 8.57
C CYS A 61 8.76 0.62 8.18
N TYR A 62 9.68 -0.33 8.43
CA TYR A 62 11.07 -0.22 7.99
C TYR A 62 11.20 -0.26 6.46
N LYS A 63 10.46 -1.16 5.81
CA LYS A 63 10.46 -1.33 4.35
C LYS A 63 9.91 -0.09 3.62
N LEU A 64 8.86 0.53 4.15
CA LEU A 64 8.29 1.78 3.63
C LEU A 64 9.13 3.04 3.94
N SER A 65 10.05 2.96 4.91
CA SER A 65 10.95 4.06 5.27
C SER A 65 12.25 4.10 4.46
N GLY A 66 12.56 3.01 3.74
CA GLY A 66 13.78 2.88 2.92
C GLY A 66 13.61 3.21 1.44
N PHE A 67 12.44 3.68 1.01
CA PHE A 67 12.12 4.08 -0.37
C PHE A 67 11.86 5.58 -0.48
#